data_AF-A0A8B8B476-F1
#
_entry.id   AF-A0A8B8B476-F1
#
_cell.length_a   1.000
_cell.length_b   1.000
_cell.length_c   1.000
_cell.angle_alpha   90.00
_cell.angle_beta   90.00
_cell.angle_gamma   90.00
#
_symmetry.space_group_name_H-M   'P 1'
#
loop_
_entity.id
_entity.type
_entity.pdbx_description
1 polymer ?
#
loop_
_entity_poly.entity_id
_entity_poly.type
_entity_poly.pdbx_seq_one_letter_code
_entity_poly.pdbx_strand_id
1 'polypeptide(L)'
;MMMITYMYLVLVVCFCTISGIPSNGTSMGVKGERCSDGYTTFHKSCYLLNNQVSSWIEANQMCLMFGGSLIEVDDNEEYSFIQGYLNEHGQEEGILLGAFLTRNKYNSYDSTTEYKSNPGYWMGADSIELPGHWFWIQGKHSVDFTILDSKEINVTDSSCLYFDKKNMYQARNIGCHTLMYSICEKKIPA
;
A
#
# COMPACT_ATOMS: atom_id res chain seq x y z
N MET A 1 53.39 3.66 -2.40
CA MET A 1 53.20 4.81 -1.49
C MET A 1 52.55 5.95 -2.28
N MET A 2 51.27 5.80 -2.63
CA MET A 2 50.48 6.77 -3.43
C MET A 2 48.98 6.70 -3.06
N MET A 3 48.65 6.68 -1.76
CA MET A 3 47.25 6.63 -1.28
C MET A 3 46.91 7.71 -0.25
N ILE A 4 47.81 8.66 0.06
CA ILE A 4 47.62 9.61 1.17
C ILE A 4 47.36 11.05 0.68
N THR A 5 47.40 11.34 -0.62
CA THR A 5 47.23 12.71 -1.14
C THR A 5 45.82 13.05 -1.65
N TYR A 6 44.88 12.10 -1.70
CA TYR A 6 43.51 12.33 -2.21
C TYR A 6 42.44 12.53 -1.12
N MET A 7 42.85 12.85 0.12
CA MET A 7 41.93 13.04 1.26
C MET A 7 41.63 14.51 1.60
N TYR A 8 42.08 15.48 0.78
CA TYR A 8 41.89 16.91 1.01
C TYR A 8 41.44 17.64 -0.26
N LEU A 9 40.15 17.58 -0.59
CA LEU A 9 39.36 18.48 -1.46
C LEU A 9 38.07 17.69 -1.75
N VAL A 10 36.90 17.90 -1.15
CA VAL A 10 36.09 19.11 -1.11
C VAL A 10 35.03 18.90 -0.03
N LEU A 11 35.14 19.57 1.11
CA LEU A 11 34.06 19.72 2.09
C LEU A 11 33.34 21.03 1.77
N VAL A 12 32.28 20.99 0.96
CA VAL A 12 31.32 22.10 0.90
C VAL A 12 30.40 21.94 2.11
N VAL A 13 30.82 22.50 3.24
CA VAL A 13 29.96 22.69 4.39
C VAL A 13 29.31 24.07 4.23
N CYS A 14 28.00 24.09 4.03
CA CYS A 14 27.22 25.33 3.99
C CYS A 14 27.19 25.93 5.41
N PHE A 15 28.10 26.86 5.70
CA PHE A 15 28.08 27.65 6.93
C PHE A 15 27.22 28.90 6.70
N CYS A 16 25.94 28.84 7.05
CA CYS A 16 25.19 30.05 7.42
C CYS A 16 25.55 30.38 8.86
N THR A 17 26.35 31.44 9.06
CA THR A 17 26.77 31.91 10.37
C THR A 17 25.61 32.50 11.16
N ILE A 18 25.54 32.09 12.43
CA ILE A 18 24.58 32.47 13.46
C ILE A 18 24.69 33.96 13.80
N SER A 19 23.57 34.67 13.78
CA SER A 19 23.33 35.84 14.65
C SER A 19 22.03 35.60 15.43
N GLY A 20 22.17 35.45 16.75
CA GLY A 20 21.06 35.12 17.64
C GLY A 20 20.18 36.33 17.99
N ILE A 21 18.90 36.06 18.22
CA ILE A 21 18.01 36.84 19.11
C ILE A 21 17.19 35.82 19.93
N PRO A 22 17.06 35.98 21.26
CA PRO A 22 16.20 35.14 22.08
C PRO A 22 14.77 35.70 22.12
N SER A 23 13.76 34.84 22.01
CA SER A 23 12.42 35.15 22.48
C SER A 23 11.87 34.02 23.32
N ASN A 24 11.41 34.43 24.49
CA ASN A 24 10.82 33.67 25.57
C ASN A 24 9.49 33.03 25.12
N GLY A 25 9.31 31.75 25.46
CA GLY A 25 8.02 31.16 25.83
C GLY A 25 6.91 31.07 24.79
N THR A 26 6.68 29.86 24.29
CA THR A 26 5.36 29.21 24.40
C THR A 26 5.58 27.72 24.67
N SER A 27 4.95 27.24 25.75
CA SER A 27 4.64 25.82 25.93
C SER A 27 3.81 25.31 24.75
N MET A 28 3.80 23.97 24.57
CA MET A 28 2.79 23.18 23.84
C MET A 28 3.16 22.91 22.36
N GLY A 29 3.11 21.68 21.85
CA GLY A 29 2.34 20.53 22.28
C GLY A 29 3.10 19.20 22.19
N VAL A 30 2.62 18.25 23.00
CA VAL A 30 2.77 16.82 22.75
C VAL A 30 2.43 16.60 21.28
N LYS A 31 3.36 16.04 20.50
CA LYS A 31 3.15 15.68 19.10
C LYS A 31 2.11 14.56 19.10
N GLY A 32 0.83 14.97 19.10
CA GLY A 32 -0.30 14.05 19.06
C GLY A 32 -0.15 13.17 17.84
N GLU A 33 -0.38 11.89 18.07
CA GLU A 33 -0.37 10.73 17.17
C GLU A 33 -1.31 10.93 15.97
N ARG A 34 -0.99 11.87 15.09
CA ARG A 34 -1.71 12.05 13.83
C ARG A 34 -0.82 11.59 12.71
N CYS A 35 -1.39 10.72 11.88
CA CYS A 35 -0.75 10.27 10.66
C CYS A 35 -0.37 11.48 9.78
N SER A 36 0.65 11.31 8.94
CA SER A 36 1.04 12.34 7.98
C SER A 36 -0.10 12.66 7.01
N ASP A 37 -0.09 13.85 6.43
CA ASP A 37 -1.09 14.25 5.43
C ASP A 37 -1.21 13.19 4.32
N GLY A 38 -2.46 12.89 3.92
CA GLY A 38 -2.77 11.84 2.94
C GLY A 38 -2.97 10.44 3.53
N TYR A 39 -2.71 10.24 4.82
CA TYR A 39 -3.04 9.02 5.54
C TYR A 39 -4.33 9.19 6.34
N THR A 40 -5.10 8.12 6.44
CA THR A 40 -6.19 8.00 7.43
C THR A 40 -5.70 7.25 8.67
N THR A 41 -6.28 7.55 9.83
CA THR A 41 -5.95 6.89 11.09
C THR A 41 -7.12 6.00 11.51
N PHE A 42 -6.82 4.75 11.86
CA PHE A 42 -7.75 3.87 12.56
C PHE A 42 -6.98 3.09 13.61
N HIS A 43 -7.49 3.13 14.85
CA HIS A 43 -6.79 2.62 16.02
C HIS A 43 -5.33 3.11 16.10
N LYS A 44 -4.37 2.18 16.15
CA LYS A 44 -2.93 2.46 16.27
C LYS A 44 -2.20 2.35 14.93
N SER A 45 -2.89 2.63 13.83
CA SER A 45 -2.34 2.49 12.49
C SER A 45 -2.69 3.67 11.59
N CYS A 46 -1.78 3.93 10.66
CA CYS A 46 -1.92 4.89 9.58
C CYS A 46 -2.05 4.16 8.25
N TYR A 47 -3.07 4.50 7.46
CA TYR A 47 -3.37 3.85 6.19
C TYR A 47 -3.26 4.83 5.03
N LEU A 48 -2.63 4.41 3.94
CA LEU A 48 -2.49 5.19 2.70
C LEU A 48 -3.05 4.39 1.53
N LEU A 49 -3.97 4.99 0.78
CA LEU A 49 -4.37 4.47 -0.53
C LEU A 49 -3.31 4.86 -1.56
N ASN A 50 -2.54 3.88 -2.02
CA ASN A 50 -1.60 4.07 -3.11
C ASN A 50 -2.31 3.84 -4.44
N ASN A 51 -2.58 4.94 -5.13
CA ASN A 51 -3.30 4.98 -6.41
C ASN A 51 -2.39 4.69 -7.62
N GLN A 52 -1.14 4.27 -7.41
CA GLN A 52 -0.30 3.76 -8.48
C GLN A 52 -0.59 2.27 -8.70
N VAL A 53 -1.09 1.93 -9.89
CA VAL A 53 -1.29 0.52 -10.27
C VAL A 53 0.05 -0.19 -10.40
N SER A 54 0.17 -1.36 -9.78
CA SER A 54 1.40 -2.14 -9.75
C SER A 54 1.12 -3.62 -9.47
N SER A 55 2.10 -4.48 -9.75
CA SER A 55 2.04 -5.87 -9.27
C SER A 55 2.13 -5.92 -7.74
N TRP A 56 1.72 -7.02 -7.14
CA TRP A 56 1.70 -7.15 -5.68
C TRP A 56 3.08 -6.94 -5.04
N ILE A 57 4.14 -7.48 -5.66
CA ILE A 57 5.52 -7.34 -5.17
C ILE A 57 5.97 -5.88 -5.21
N GLU A 58 5.69 -5.17 -6.31
CA GLU A 58 6.01 -3.75 -6.47
C GLU A 58 5.21 -2.89 -5.49
N ALA A 59 3.93 -3.21 -5.28
CA ALA A 59 3.07 -2.55 -4.30
C ALA A 59 3.64 -2.67 -2.88
N ASN A 60 4.07 -3.87 -2.49
CA ASN A 60 4.72 -4.09 -1.21
C ASN A 60 6.02 -3.28 -1.07
N GLN A 61 6.85 -3.28 -2.11
CA GLN A 61 8.06 -2.45 -2.11
C GLN A 61 7.76 -0.96 -1.94
N MET A 62 6.69 -0.45 -2.56
CA MET A 62 6.25 0.94 -2.38
C MET A 62 5.83 1.22 -0.94
N CYS A 63 5.05 0.35 -0.32
CA CYS A 63 4.65 0.54 1.09
C CYS A 63 5.86 0.50 2.04
N LEU A 64 6.85 -0.36 1.77
CA LEU A 64 8.11 -0.38 2.52
C LEU A 64 8.90 0.93 2.37
N MET A 65 8.93 1.53 1.17
CA MET A 65 9.55 2.85 0.96
C MET A 65 8.86 3.97 1.75
N PHE A 66 7.55 3.85 1.99
CA PHE A 66 6.81 4.78 2.85
C PHE A 66 6.95 4.47 4.35
N GLY A 67 7.75 3.46 4.71
CA GLY A 67 8.01 3.06 6.09
C GLY A 67 6.84 2.29 6.74
N GLY A 68 6.05 1.62 5.92
CA GLY A 68 4.98 0.69 6.33
C GLY A 68 5.11 -0.65 5.61
N SER A 69 4.00 -1.35 5.45
CA SER A 69 3.85 -2.56 4.62
C SER A 69 2.53 -2.49 3.88
N LEU A 70 2.24 -3.45 2.99
CA LEU A 70 0.84 -3.67 2.63
C LEU A 70 0.02 -3.99 3.89
N ILE A 71 -1.24 -3.58 3.89
CA ILE A 71 -2.14 -3.74 5.04
C ILE A 71 -2.28 -5.20 5.48
N GLU A 72 -2.23 -5.40 6.79
CA GLU A 72 -2.57 -6.66 7.47
C GLU A 72 -3.83 -6.42 8.29
N VAL A 73 -4.90 -7.15 7.96
CA VAL A 73 -6.19 -6.97 8.64
C VAL A 73 -6.21 -7.81 9.92
N ASP A 74 -6.14 -7.13 11.05
CA ASP A 74 -6.02 -7.74 12.38
C ASP A 74 -7.37 -8.25 12.92
N ASP A 75 -8.47 -7.55 12.60
CA ASP A 75 -9.81 -7.87 13.11
C ASP A 75 -10.96 -7.40 12.19
N ASN A 76 -12.19 -7.79 12.57
CA ASN A 76 -13.41 -7.45 11.83
C ASN A 76 -13.71 -5.95 11.79
N GLU A 77 -13.28 -5.20 12.81
CA GLU A 77 -13.55 -3.76 12.92
C GLU A 77 -12.67 -3.01 11.92
N GLU A 78 -11.40 -3.39 11.82
CA GLU A 78 -10.47 -2.91 10.81
C GLU A 78 -10.94 -3.28 9.40
N TYR A 79 -11.34 -4.54 9.17
CA TYR A 79 -11.85 -4.96 7.86
C TYR A 79 -13.04 -4.11 7.40
N SER A 80 -14.01 -3.91 8.30
CA SER A 80 -15.20 -3.10 8.03
C SER A 80 -14.85 -1.62 7.81
N PHE A 81 -13.93 -1.09 8.60
CA PHE A 81 -13.41 0.27 8.43
C PHE A 81 -12.80 0.47 7.04
N ILE A 82 -11.94 -0.46 6.59
CA ILE A 82 -11.27 -0.37 5.29
C ILE A 82 -12.29 -0.46 4.16
N GLN A 83 -13.26 -1.36 4.23
CA GLN A 83 -14.33 -1.44 3.23
C GLN A 83 -15.12 -0.13 3.13
N GLY A 84 -15.51 0.45 4.27
CA GLY A 84 -16.18 1.77 4.31
C GLY A 84 -15.30 2.87 3.72
N TYR A 85 -14.03 2.91 4.10
CA TYR A 85 -13.08 3.90 3.62
C TYR A 85 -12.85 3.82 2.10
N LEU A 86 -12.75 2.60 1.56
CA LEU A 86 -12.64 2.37 0.11
C LEU A 86 -13.93 2.71 -0.64
N ASN A 87 -15.11 2.51 -0.04
CA ASN A 87 -16.38 2.93 -0.63
C ASN A 87 -16.46 4.46 -0.77
N GLU A 88 -15.89 5.21 0.17
CA GLU A 88 -15.92 6.68 0.16
C GLU A 88 -14.78 7.32 -0.63
N HIS A 89 -13.58 6.73 -0.58
CA HIS A 89 -12.33 7.35 -1.06
C HIS A 89 -11.60 6.53 -2.13
N GLY A 90 -12.09 5.33 -2.44
CA GLY A 90 -11.54 4.51 -3.51
C GLY A 90 -11.56 5.23 -4.86
N GLN A 91 -10.58 4.97 -5.71
CA GLN A 91 -10.47 5.65 -7.00
C GLN A 91 -11.63 5.25 -7.89
N GLU A 92 -12.44 6.21 -8.32
CA GLU A 92 -13.41 6.02 -9.41
C GLU A 92 -12.66 5.80 -10.74
N GLU A 93 -13.33 5.10 -11.66
CA GLU A 93 -12.77 4.48 -12.87
C GLU A 93 -11.58 5.22 -13.51
N GLY A 94 -10.55 4.46 -13.89
CA GLY A 94 -9.35 4.98 -14.54
C GLY A 94 -9.64 5.52 -15.93
N ILE A 95 -10.20 6.74 -16.02
CA ILE A 95 -10.42 7.47 -17.28
C ILE A 95 -9.11 7.59 -18.09
N LEU A 96 -7.94 7.56 -17.42
CA LEU A 96 -6.63 7.67 -18.07
C LEU A 96 -6.08 6.33 -18.63
N LEU A 97 -6.56 5.17 -18.18
CA LEU A 97 -6.12 3.87 -18.75
C LEU A 97 -6.80 3.58 -20.10
N GLY A 98 -8.00 4.14 -20.33
CA GLY A 98 -8.70 4.03 -21.60
C GLY A 98 -8.10 4.91 -22.72
N ALA A 99 -7.55 6.08 -22.39
CA ALA A 99 -7.01 7.01 -23.40
C ALA A 99 -5.72 6.49 -24.06
N PHE A 100 -4.91 5.69 -23.36
CA PHE A 100 -3.65 5.16 -23.90
C PHE A 100 -3.82 3.90 -24.79
N LEU A 101 -4.98 3.23 -24.78
CA LEU A 101 -5.20 1.97 -25.52
C LEU A 101 -5.89 2.13 -26.88
N THR A 102 -6.05 3.34 -27.40
CA THR A 102 -6.64 3.55 -28.74
C THR A 102 -5.63 3.39 -29.89
N ARG A 103 -5.05 2.20 -30.04
CA ARG A 103 -4.52 1.76 -31.36
C ARG A 103 -4.36 0.24 -31.46
N ASN A 104 -5.47 -0.50 -31.50
CA ASN A 104 -5.68 -1.65 -32.40
C ASN A 104 -7.00 -2.37 -32.07
N LYS A 105 -8.02 -2.09 -32.87
CA LYS A 105 -9.34 -2.72 -32.81
C LYS A 105 -9.35 -3.92 -33.76
N TYR A 106 -8.95 -5.09 -33.30
CA TYR A 106 -9.29 -6.37 -33.94
C TYR A 106 -9.39 -7.47 -32.87
N ASN A 107 -10.64 -7.86 -32.56
CA ASN A 107 -11.09 -9.03 -31.80
C ASN A 107 -10.29 -9.46 -30.55
N SER A 108 -10.85 -9.18 -29.37
CA SER A 108 -11.00 -10.21 -28.33
C SER A 108 -12.00 -9.74 -27.28
N TYR A 109 -13.01 -10.56 -27.00
CA TYR A 109 -13.71 -10.57 -25.72
C TYR A 109 -12.66 -11.00 -24.67
N ASP A 110 -11.84 -10.05 -24.25
CA ASP A 110 -10.70 -10.28 -23.36
C ASP A 110 -11.02 -9.68 -21.99
N SER A 111 -11.14 -10.54 -20.97
CA SER A 111 -11.36 -10.13 -19.58
C SER A 111 -10.29 -9.15 -19.08
N THR A 112 -9.14 -9.07 -19.75
CA THR A 112 -8.11 -8.08 -19.43
C THR A 112 -8.57 -6.64 -19.61
N THR A 113 -9.55 -6.38 -20.49
CA THR A 113 -10.07 -5.01 -20.72
C THR A 113 -10.97 -4.53 -19.57
N GLU A 114 -11.69 -5.44 -18.92
CA GLU A 114 -12.58 -5.16 -17.78
C GLU A 114 -11.83 -5.11 -16.43
N TYR A 115 -10.69 -5.80 -16.34
CA TYR A 115 -9.78 -5.72 -15.18
C TYR A 115 -8.91 -4.46 -15.23
N LYS A 116 -8.58 -3.99 -16.44
CA LYS A 116 -7.88 -2.72 -16.68
C LYS A 116 -8.77 -1.48 -16.40
N SER A 117 -10.09 -1.60 -16.43
CA SER A 117 -10.98 -0.45 -16.20
C SER A 117 -11.27 -0.18 -14.72
N ASN A 118 -11.15 -1.18 -13.85
CA ASN A 118 -11.51 -1.03 -12.44
C ASN A 118 -10.66 -1.92 -11.51
N PRO A 119 -9.38 -1.57 -11.29
CA PRO A 119 -8.51 -2.33 -10.40
C PRO A 119 -8.99 -2.27 -8.94
N GLY A 120 -8.84 -3.39 -8.22
CA GLY A 120 -9.03 -3.45 -6.77
C GLY A 120 -7.82 -2.90 -6.00
N TYR A 121 -7.70 -3.30 -4.73
CA TYR A 121 -6.61 -2.88 -3.84
C TYR A 121 -5.88 -4.07 -3.24
N TRP A 122 -4.58 -4.19 -3.48
CA TRP A 122 -3.74 -5.21 -2.85
C TRP A 122 -3.69 -5.06 -1.32
N MET A 123 -3.71 -6.21 -0.64
CA MET A 123 -3.43 -6.35 0.79
C MET A 123 -2.20 -7.24 1.02
N GLY A 124 -1.68 -7.29 2.24
CA GLY A 124 -0.39 -7.89 2.57
C GLY A 124 -0.38 -9.41 2.70
N ALA A 125 -1.36 -10.12 2.15
CA ALA A 125 -1.45 -11.57 2.23
C ALA A 125 -1.26 -12.26 0.88
N ASP A 126 -0.52 -13.37 0.90
CA ASP A 126 -0.23 -14.17 -0.27
C ASP A 126 -0.09 -15.66 0.06
N SER A 127 -0.08 -16.49 -1.00
CA SER A 127 0.20 -17.93 -0.98
C SER A 127 1.32 -18.30 -1.95
N ILE A 128 2.28 -17.38 -2.15
CA ILE A 128 3.37 -17.55 -3.13
C ILE A 128 4.28 -18.71 -2.73
N GLU A 129 4.64 -18.79 -1.45
CA GLU A 129 5.56 -19.84 -0.97
C GLU A 129 4.93 -21.24 -1.04
N LEU A 130 3.63 -21.33 -0.73
CA LEU A 130 2.91 -22.59 -0.70
C LEU A 130 1.44 -22.35 -1.10
N PRO A 131 1.02 -22.75 -2.31
CA PRO A 131 -0.35 -22.58 -2.78
C PRO A 131 -1.39 -23.11 -1.78
N GLY A 132 -2.43 -22.31 -1.53
CA GLY A 132 -3.48 -22.64 -0.56
C GLY A 132 -3.12 -22.39 0.90
N HIS A 133 -1.86 -22.09 1.22
CA HIS A 133 -1.43 -21.68 2.55
C HIS A 133 -1.16 -20.17 2.56
N TRP A 134 -2.04 -19.44 3.24
CA TRP A 134 -2.08 -17.98 3.18
C TRP A 134 -1.41 -17.36 4.39
N PHE A 135 -0.52 -16.40 4.15
CA PHE A 135 0.23 -15.73 5.20
C PHE A 135 0.18 -14.22 5.03
N TRP A 136 0.06 -13.52 6.15
CA TRP A 136 0.34 -12.08 6.20
C TRP A 136 1.85 -11.85 6.25
N ILE A 137 2.37 -10.99 5.39
CA ILE A 137 3.82 -10.75 5.28
C ILE A 137 4.41 -9.97 6.45
N GLN A 138 3.64 -9.08 7.08
CA GLN A 138 4.15 -8.21 8.13
C GLN A 138 4.24 -8.98 9.46
N GLY A 139 3.12 -9.56 9.90
CA GLY A 139 2.98 -10.33 11.13
C GLY A 139 3.50 -11.76 11.03
N LYS A 140 3.77 -12.26 9.82
CA LYS A 140 4.33 -13.60 9.55
C LYS A 140 3.49 -14.72 10.18
N HIS A 141 2.18 -14.61 10.06
CA HIS A 141 1.24 -15.59 10.58
C HIS A 141 0.16 -15.92 9.53
N SER A 142 -0.55 -17.02 9.73
CA SER A 142 -1.57 -17.49 8.80
C SER A 142 -2.80 -16.58 8.81
N VAL A 143 -3.38 -16.33 7.64
CA VAL A 143 -4.61 -15.53 7.51
C VAL A 143 -5.79 -16.23 8.18
N ASP A 144 -6.53 -15.50 9.02
CA ASP A 144 -7.83 -15.94 9.56
C ASP A 144 -8.96 -15.50 8.63
N PHE A 145 -9.46 -16.43 7.81
CA PHE A 145 -10.53 -16.16 6.85
C PHE A 145 -11.90 -15.91 7.48
N THR A 146 -12.08 -16.15 8.78
CA THR A 146 -13.32 -15.76 9.47
C THR A 146 -13.46 -14.24 9.57
N ILE A 147 -12.34 -13.51 9.53
CA ILE A 147 -12.31 -12.04 9.54
C ILE A 147 -12.71 -11.46 8.18
N LEU A 148 -12.22 -12.07 7.09
CA LEU A 148 -12.39 -11.52 5.74
C LEU A 148 -13.76 -11.82 5.10
N ASP A 149 -14.62 -12.60 5.78
CA ASP A 149 -15.91 -13.12 5.29
C ASP A 149 -15.83 -13.71 3.86
N SER A 150 -14.66 -14.25 3.50
CA SER A 150 -14.39 -14.71 2.13
C SER A 150 -14.68 -16.20 2.01
N LYS A 151 -15.81 -16.55 1.39
CA LYS A 151 -16.22 -17.94 1.15
C LYS A 151 -15.59 -18.57 -0.10
N GLU A 152 -14.96 -17.76 -0.97
CA GLU A 152 -14.48 -18.16 -2.29
C GLU A 152 -13.05 -17.66 -2.57
N ILE A 153 -12.07 -18.14 -1.82
CA ILE A 153 -10.66 -17.98 -2.17
C ILE A 153 -10.23 -19.27 -2.88
N ASN A 154 -9.93 -19.17 -4.19
CA ASN A 154 -9.57 -20.35 -4.98
C ASN A 154 -8.21 -20.89 -4.51
N VAL A 155 -8.20 -22.14 -4.05
CA VAL A 155 -7.11 -22.72 -3.23
C VAL A 155 -6.00 -23.36 -4.06
N THR A 156 -6.05 -23.28 -5.40
CA THR A 156 -5.23 -24.14 -6.27
C THR A 156 -3.93 -23.52 -6.77
N ASP A 157 -3.79 -22.19 -6.78
CA ASP A 157 -2.64 -21.49 -7.36
C ASP A 157 -2.05 -20.44 -6.40
N SER A 158 -0.72 -20.25 -6.47
CA SER A 158 -0.04 -19.12 -5.82
C SER A 158 -0.68 -17.81 -6.25
N SER A 159 -1.30 -17.13 -5.29
CA SER A 159 -2.08 -15.93 -5.54
C SER A 159 -1.95 -14.96 -4.38
N CYS A 160 -2.38 -13.72 -4.62
CA CYS A 160 -2.29 -12.63 -3.69
C CYS A 160 -3.69 -12.11 -3.37
N LEU A 161 -3.89 -11.68 -2.12
CA LEU A 161 -5.19 -11.18 -1.68
C LEU A 161 -5.36 -9.70 -2.04
N TYR A 162 -6.59 -9.34 -2.37
CA TYR A 162 -6.99 -7.98 -2.69
C TYR A 162 -8.44 -7.71 -2.28
N PHE A 163 -8.76 -6.43 -2.08
CA PHE A 163 -10.13 -5.95 -1.92
C PHE A 163 -10.78 -5.80 -3.29
N ASP A 164 -11.80 -6.63 -3.56
CA ASP A 164 -12.50 -6.62 -4.84
C ASP A 164 -13.56 -5.52 -4.89
N LYS A 165 -13.18 -4.41 -5.53
CA LYS A 165 -14.04 -3.25 -5.73
C LYS A 165 -15.40 -3.59 -6.36
N LYS A 166 -15.49 -4.59 -7.24
CA LYS A 166 -16.77 -4.97 -7.87
C LYS A 166 -17.73 -5.64 -6.90
N ASN A 167 -17.20 -6.29 -5.88
CA ASN A 167 -17.95 -7.04 -4.87
C ASN A 167 -17.91 -6.31 -3.53
N MET A 168 -18.14 -4.99 -3.54
CA MET A 168 -18.19 -4.16 -2.34
C MET A 168 -16.94 -4.27 -1.46
N TYR A 169 -15.77 -4.39 -2.10
CA TYR A 169 -14.49 -4.59 -1.43
C TYR A 169 -14.43 -5.85 -0.56
N GLN A 170 -15.09 -6.93 -0.96
CA GLN A 170 -14.83 -8.25 -0.36
C GLN A 170 -13.43 -8.75 -0.72
N ALA A 171 -12.76 -9.39 0.23
CA ALA A 171 -11.45 -9.99 0.02
C ALA A 171 -11.55 -11.18 -0.95
N ARG A 172 -10.75 -11.14 -2.01
CA ARG A 172 -10.59 -12.22 -3.00
C ARG A 172 -9.13 -12.43 -3.33
N ASN A 173 -8.84 -13.47 -4.12
CA ASN A 173 -7.51 -13.74 -4.63
C ASN A 173 -7.42 -13.66 -6.15
N ILE A 174 -6.27 -13.20 -6.64
CA ILE A 174 -5.90 -13.31 -8.05
C ILE A 174 -4.37 -13.44 -8.19
N GLY A 175 -3.88 -13.79 -9.38
CA GLY A 175 -2.46 -13.84 -9.66
C GLY A 175 -1.74 -12.51 -9.34
N CYS A 176 -0.60 -12.63 -8.66
CA CYS A 176 0.15 -11.52 -8.07
C CYS A 176 0.76 -10.53 -9.09
N HIS A 177 0.78 -10.88 -10.38
CA HIS A 177 1.24 -10.01 -11.46
C HIS A 177 0.18 -9.04 -11.97
N THR A 178 -1.07 -9.16 -11.49
CA THR A 178 -2.14 -8.23 -11.84
C THR A 178 -1.79 -6.82 -11.38
N LEU A 179 -2.11 -5.81 -12.20
CA LEU A 179 -1.90 -4.42 -11.84
C LEU A 179 -3.09 -3.90 -11.04
N MET A 180 -2.85 -3.56 -9.77
CA MET A 180 -3.87 -3.00 -8.89
C MET A 180 -3.35 -1.82 -8.09
N TYR A 181 -4.27 -1.04 -7.52
CA TYR A 181 -3.94 -0.13 -6.44
C TYR A 181 -3.52 -0.92 -5.19
N SER A 182 -3.07 -0.25 -4.16
CA SER A 182 -2.66 -0.90 -2.91
C SER A 182 -2.99 -0.07 -1.69
N ILE A 183 -3.09 -0.72 -0.54
CA ILE A 183 -3.25 -0.05 0.75
C ILE A 183 -1.99 -0.31 1.55
N CYS A 184 -1.31 0.77 1.90
CA CYS A 184 -0.16 0.71 2.80
C CYS A 184 -0.61 0.98 4.22
N GLU A 185 -0.11 0.21 5.17
CA GLU A 185 -0.33 0.39 6.58
C GLU A 185 0.99 0.64 7.31
N LYS A 186 0.95 1.56 8.28
CA LYS A 186 2.05 1.83 9.19
C LYS A 186 1.54 1.85 10.63
N LYS A 187 2.00 0.90 11.44
CA LYS A 187 1.71 0.86 12.87
C LYS A 187 2.36 2.07 13.57
N ILE A 188 1.62 2.71 14.48
CA ILE A 188 2.06 3.82 15.31
C ILE A 188 2.80 3.23 16.53
N PRO A 189 4.09 3.56 16.75
CA PRO A 189 4.82 3.11 17.93
C PRO A 189 4.14 3.58 19.21
N ALA A 190 4.05 2.68 20.20
CA ALA A 190 3.56 2.98 21.54
C ALA A 190 4.55 3.83 22.36
#